data_AF-A0A524N5D1-F1
#
_entry.id   AF-A0A524N5D1-F1
#
_cell.length_a   1.000
_cell.length_b   1.000
_cell.length_c   1.000
_cell.angle_alpha   90.00
_cell.angle_beta   90.00
_cell.angle_gamma   90.00
#
_symmetry.space_group_name_H-M   'P 1'
#
loop_
_entity.id
_entity.type
_entity.pdbx_description
1 polymer ?
#
loop_
_entity_poly.entity_id
_entity_poly.type
_entity_poly.pdbx_seq_one_letter_code
_entity_poly.pdbx_strand_id
1 'polypeptide(L)'
;MFWDIELNPEDVEAVIQDTAKKIAEYQMETIAILTLESLKPWSFVGGELTRAALAPLMPALGHDLGLTSEKLLQVFEDRKNIEHLIQILESNVKKQEADRKQKQKEAKQKKLEKKQLDETVKKALDEAGKKNRKDESGSIQ
;
A
#
# COMPACT_ATOMS: atom_id res chain seq x y z
N MET A 1 15.06 -24.43 28.22
CA MET A 1 15.92 -24.69 27.05
C MET A 1 14.96 -25.07 25.94
N PHE A 2 14.59 -24.09 25.13
CA PHE A 2 13.62 -24.21 24.05
C PHE A 2 14.41 -24.10 22.75
N TRP A 3 14.14 -25.01 21.82
CA TRP A 3 14.96 -25.34 20.66
C TRP A 3 15.51 -24.10 19.96
N ASP A 4 16.85 -23.98 19.90
CA ASP A 4 17.52 -23.10 18.95
C ASP A 4 17.17 -23.62 17.56
N ILE A 5 16.07 -23.12 16.98
CA ILE A 5 15.74 -23.38 15.59
C ILE A 5 16.89 -22.76 14.81
N GLU A 6 17.70 -23.58 14.14
CA GLU A 6 18.68 -23.07 13.19
C GLU A 6 17.91 -22.41 12.05
N LEU A 7 17.86 -21.08 12.10
CA LEU A 7 17.31 -20.26 11.02
C LEU A 7 18.46 -19.93 10.07
N ASN A 8 18.40 -20.47 8.87
CA ASN A 8 19.30 -20.04 7.82
C ASN A 8 18.88 -18.63 7.31
N PRO A 9 19.75 -17.92 6.57
CA PRO A 9 19.42 -16.59 6.05
C PRO A 9 18.18 -16.55 5.15
N GLU A 10 17.87 -17.64 4.44
CA GLU A 10 16.68 -17.72 3.58
C GLU A 10 15.40 -17.83 4.41
N ASP A 11 15.42 -18.58 5.51
CA ASP A 11 14.30 -18.69 6.44
C ASP A 11 14.00 -17.35 7.12
N VAL A 12 15.06 -16.61 7.50
CA VAL A 12 14.94 -15.26 8.05
C VAL A 12 14.26 -14.33 7.05
N GLU A 13 14.73 -14.32 5.81
CA GLU A 13 14.15 -13.49 4.75
C GLU A 13 12.69 -13.87 4.47
N ALA A 14 12.37 -15.17 4.41
CA ALA A 14 11.01 -15.64 4.20
C ALA A 14 10.05 -15.14 5.29
N VAL A 15 10.47 -15.22 6.56
CA VAL A 15 9.69 -14.71 7.70
C VAL A 15 9.45 -13.20 7.58
N ILE A 16 10.46 -12.43 7.19
CA ILE A 16 10.35 -10.97 7.01
C ILE A 16 9.37 -10.64 5.87
N GLN A 17 9.48 -11.32 4.73
CA GLN A 17 8.61 -11.13 3.58
C GLN A 17 7.16 -11.50 3.89
N ASP A 18 6.92 -12.64 4.56
CA ASP A 18 5.58 -13.06 4.96
C ASP A 18 4.94 -12.10 5.95
N THR A 19 5.73 -11.59 6.90
CA THR A 19 5.29 -10.56 7.84
C THR A 19 4.91 -9.27 7.12
N ALA A 20 5.76 -8.79 6.20
CA ALA A 20 5.49 -7.61 5.40
C ALA A 20 4.21 -7.77 4.55
N LYS A 21 4.04 -8.96 3.94
CA LYS A 21 2.85 -9.31 3.16
C LYS A 21 1.59 -9.23 4.01
N LYS A 22 1.59 -9.77 5.23
CA LYS A 22 0.41 -9.72 6.11
C LYS A 22 0.08 -8.30 6.55
N ILE A 23 1.09 -7.51 6.93
CA ILE A 23 0.88 -6.10 7.27
C ILE A 23 0.23 -5.35 6.09
N ALA A 24 0.65 -5.63 4.86
CA ALA A 24 0.07 -5.05 3.66
C ALA A 24 -1.36 -5.56 3.37
N GLU A 25 -1.63 -6.86 3.57
CA GLU A 25 -2.97 -7.44 3.48
C GLU A 25 -3.97 -6.73 4.42
N TYR A 26 -3.52 -6.36 5.63
CA TYR A 26 -4.31 -5.60 6.60
C TYR A 26 -4.28 -4.07 6.40
N GLN A 27 -3.53 -3.54 5.41
CA GLN A 27 -3.35 -2.10 5.17
C GLN A 27 -2.81 -1.34 6.39
N MET A 28 -1.88 -1.96 7.13
CA MET A 28 -1.35 -1.45 8.40
C MET A 28 0.08 -0.92 8.31
N GLU A 29 0.66 -0.76 7.12
CA GLU A 29 2.08 -0.45 6.93
C GLU A 29 2.52 0.80 7.70
N THR A 30 1.73 1.88 7.65
CA THR A 30 2.07 3.13 8.35
C THR A 30 2.09 2.97 9.87
N ILE A 31 1.08 2.29 10.44
CA ILE A 31 1.02 2.05 11.89
C ILE A 31 2.12 1.07 12.32
N ALA A 32 2.40 0.06 11.50
CA ALA A 32 3.49 -0.88 11.74
C ALA A 32 4.85 -0.18 11.75
N ILE A 33 5.15 0.65 10.75
CA ILE A 33 6.38 1.46 10.71
C ILE A 33 6.50 2.30 11.98
N LEU A 34 5.47 3.10 12.33
CA LEU A 34 5.51 3.95 13.52
C LEU A 34 5.75 3.14 14.81
N THR A 35 5.13 1.97 14.93
CA THR A 35 5.28 1.09 16.09
C THR A 35 6.71 0.53 16.16
N LEU A 36 7.21 -0.03 15.06
CA LEU A 36 8.55 -0.62 15.00
C LEU A 36 9.64 0.44 15.22
N GLU A 37 9.48 1.63 14.65
CA GLU A 37 10.33 2.81 14.89
C GLU A 37 10.37 3.20 16.37
N SER A 38 9.21 3.21 17.03
CA SER A 38 9.10 3.54 18.46
C SER A 38 9.78 2.51 19.37
N LEU A 39 9.89 1.26 18.91
CA LEU A 39 10.52 0.15 19.63
C LEU A 39 12.03 0.04 19.33
N LYS A 40 12.57 0.74 18.32
CA LYS A 40 14.01 0.70 17.99
C LYS A 40 14.96 0.99 19.16
N PRO A 41 14.70 1.95 20.06
CA PRO A 41 15.57 2.21 21.21
C PRO A 41 15.71 1.01 22.17
N TRP A 42 14.79 0.04 22.11
CA TRP A 42 14.72 -1.09 23.04
C TRP A 42 15.42 -2.35 22.52
N SER A 43 16.05 -2.27 21.34
CA SER A 43 16.85 -3.35 20.73
C SER A 43 18.06 -3.82 21.56
N PHE A 44 18.43 -3.10 22.63
CA PHE A 44 19.46 -3.54 23.59
C PHE A 44 18.93 -4.49 24.67
N VAL A 45 17.60 -4.58 24.86
CA VAL A 45 16.93 -5.44 25.85
C VAL A 45 16.18 -6.55 25.10
N GLY A 46 16.94 -7.32 24.30
CA GLY A 46 16.41 -8.35 23.42
C GLY A 46 15.86 -9.55 24.20
N GLY A 47 14.63 -9.95 23.88
CA GLY A 47 13.98 -11.18 24.38
C GLY A 47 12.73 -10.91 25.23
N GLU A 48 12.89 -10.46 26.47
CA GLU A 48 11.76 -10.36 27.42
C GLU A 48 10.78 -9.22 27.13
N LEU A 49 11.27 -8.05 26.73
CA LEU A 49 10.42 -6.89 26.46
C LEU A 49 9.65 -7.04 25.14
N THR A 50 10.30 -7.56 24.09
CA THR A 50 9.64 -7.91 22.82
C THR A 50 8.55 -8.95 23.07
N ARG A 51 8.84 -10.00 23.87
CA ARG A 51 7.85 -10.99 24.26
C ARG A 51 6.69 -10.36 25.05
N ALA A 52 6.96 -9.45 25.99
CA ALA A 52 5.92 -8.76 26.76
C ALA A 52 5.07 -7.81 25.90
N ALA A 53 5.67 -7.09 24.95
CA ALA A 53 4.98 -6.18 24.04
C ALA A 53 4.12 -6.92 23.01
N LEU A 54 4.59 -8.06 22.51
CA LEU A 54 3.87 -8.87 21.53
C LEU A 54 2.90 -9.87 22.17
N ALA A 55 3.05 -10.21 23.46
CA ALA A 55 2.19 -11.18 24.17
C ALA A 55 0.68 -10.92 24.00
N PRO A 56 0.15 -9.68 24.09
CA PRO A 56 -1.28 -9.43 23.87
C PRO A 56 -1.76 -9.71 22.44
N LEU A 57 -0.86 -9.70 21.46
CA LEU A 57 -1.15 -9.91 20.04
C LEU A 57 -0.90 -11.36 19.59
N MET A 58 -0.23 -12.16 20.41
CA MET A 58 0.15 -13.55 20.11
C MET A 58 -1.03 -14.46 19.69
N PRO A 59 -2.22 -14.39 20.31
CA PRO A 59 -3.36 -15.21 19.87
C PRO A 59 -3.80 -14.93 18.43
N ALA A 60 -3.60 -13.71 17.94
CA ALA A 60 -3.95 -13.31 16.57
C ALA A 60 -2.82 -13.58 15.56
N LEU A 61 -1.56 -13.41 15.97
CA LEU A 61 -0.41 -13.58 15.08
C LEU A 61 0.05 -15.05 14.93
N GLY A 62 -0.12 -15.86 15.97
CA GLY A 62 0.47 -17.22 16.02
C GLY A 62 -0.23 -18.28 15.18
N HIS A 63 -1.52 -18.12 14.86
CA HIS A 63 -2.29 -19.10 14.05
C HIS A 63 -2.39 -18.68 12.58
N ASP A 64 -2.59 -17.39 12.31
CA ASP A 64 -2.90 -16.88 10.98
C ASP A 64 -1.65 -16.59 10.11
N LEU A 65 -0.46 -16.46 10.72
CA LEU A 65 0.79 -16.26 9.97
C LEU A 65 1.41 -17.55 9.44
N GLY A 66 0.96 -18.74 9.87
CA GLY A 66 1.58 -20.02 9.49
C GLY A 66 3.03 -20.21 9.98
N LEU A 67 3.53 -19.28 10.79
CA LEU A 67 4.86 -19.26 11.38
C LEU A 67 4.76 -19.62 12.86
N THR A 68 5.66 -20.47 13.36
CA THR A 68 5.73 -20.69 14.81
C THR A 68 6.11 -19.37 15.47
N SER A 69 5.42 -19.01 16.54
CA SER A 69 5.69 -17.79 17.30
C SER A 69 7.13 -17.68 17.78
N GLU A 70 7.79 -18.82 18.01
CA GLU A 70 9.20 -18.91 18.33
C GLU A 70 10.11 -18.43 17.19
N LYS A 71 9.81 -18.81 15.93
CA LYS A 71 10.56 -18.33 14.75
C LYS A 71 10.42 -16.83 14.56
N LEU A 72 9.21 -16.29 14.73
CA LEU A 72 8.97 -14.85 14.66
C LEU A 72 9.77 -14.07 15.70
N LEU A 73 9.76 -14.55 16.96
CA LEU A 73 10.53 -13.94 18.04
C LEU A 73 12.03 -13.99 17.73
N GLN A 74 12.55 -15.14 17.33
CA GLN A 74 13.97 -15.32 17.03
C GLN A 74 14.44 -14.46 15.85
N VAL A 75 13.63 -14.32 14.79
CA VAL A 75 13.95 -13.44 13.65
C VAL A 75 13.98 -11.97 14.07
N PHE A 76 12.96 -11.51 14.81
CA PHE A 76 12.82 -10.09 15.17
C PHE A 76 13.55 -9.70 16.47
N GLU A 77 14.28 -10.61 17.11
CA GLU A 77 15.27 -10.25 18.12
C GLU A 77 16.48 -9.51 17.52
N ASP A 78 16.84 -9.80 16.27
CA ASP A 78 17.89 -9.04 15.57
C ASP A 78 17.34 -7.70 15.07
N ARG A 79 17.92 -6.61 15.57
CA ARG A 79 17.63 -5.23 15.14
C ARG A 79 17.74 -5.04 13.63
N LYS A 80 18.67 -5.73 12.96
CA LYS A 80 18.86 -5.62 11.50
C LYS A 80 17.64 -6.14 10.75
N ASN A 81 16.98 -7.19 11.26
CA ASN A 81 15.79 -7.77 10.65
C ASN A 81 14.58 -6.86 10.83
N ILE A 82 14.45 -6.20 12.00
CA ILE A 82 13.43 -5.16 12.21
C ILE A 82 13.63 -4.01 11.22
N GLU A 83 14.87 -3.53 11.06
CA GLU A 83 15.19 -2.43 10.14
C GLU A 83 14.90 -2.83 8.68
N HIS A 84 15.23 -4.07 8.29
CA HIS A 84 14.90 -4.61 6.96
C HIS A 84 13.38 -4.65 6.73
N LEU A 85 12.61 -5.12 7.71
CA LEU A 85 11.15 -5.09 7.63
C LEU A 85 10.61 -3.66 7.44
N ILE A 86 11.11 -2.69 8.21
CA ILE A 86 10.71 -1.27 8.08
C ILE A 86 10.95 -0.76 6.65
N GLN A 87 12.13 -1.04 6.07
CA GLN A 87 12.48 -0.60 4.72
C GLN A 87 11.55 -1.18 3.64
N ILE A 88 11.14 -2.44 3.79
CA ILE A 88 10.16 -3.07 2.90
C ILE A 88 8.81 -2.36 3.02
N LEU A 89 8.34 -2.10 4.25
CA LEU A 89 7.06 -1.41 4.48
C LEU A 89 7.07 0.02 3.92
N GLU A 90 8.15 0.78 4.11
CA GLU A 90 8.29 2.12 3.53
C GLU A 90 8.24 2.10 2.00
N SER A 91 8.88 1.11 1.38
CA SER A 91 8.88 0.92 -0.07
C SER A 91 7.48 0.63 -0.59
N ASN A 92 6.71 -0.19 0.13
CA ASN A 92 5.31 -0.47 -0.18
C ASN A 92 4.45 0.79 -0.10
N VAL A 93 4.58 1.58 0.96
CA VAL A 93 3.84 2.85 1.11
C VAL A 93 4.17 3.81 -0.03
N LYS A 94 5.46 4.01 -0.34
CA LYS A 94 5.89 4.87 -1.46
C LYS A 94 5.28 4.43 -2.79
N LYS A 95 5.25 3.13 -3.06
CA LYS A 95 4.65 2.56 -4.27
C LYS A 95 3.14 2.79 -4.32
N GLN A 96 2.42 2.52 -3.23
CA GLN A 96 0.97 2.76 -3.15
C GLN A 96 0.62 4.23 -3.34
N GLU A 97 1.40 5.15 -2.78
CA GLU A 97 1.21 6.58 -3.00
C GLU A 97 1.42 7.01 -4.46
N ALA A 98 2.46 6.48 -5.10
CA ALA A 98 2.75 6.73 -6.51
C ALA A 98 1.60 6.24 -7.41
N ASP A 99 1.12 5.02 -7.18
CA ASP A 99 0.00 4.43 -7.90
C ASP A 99 -1.29 5.25 -7.70
N ARG A 100 -1.54 5.71 -6.47
CA ARG A 100 -2.69 6.57 -6.16
C ARG A 100 -2.60 7.91 -6.89
N LYS A 101 -1.43 8.55 -6.89
CA LYS A 101 -1.19 9.82 -7.59
C LYS A 101 -1.37 9.66 -9.11
N GLN A 102 -0.88 8.57 -9.68
CA GLN A 102 -1.02 8.28 -11.11
C GLN A 102 -2.49 8.07 -11.50
N LYS A 103 -3.23 7.24 -10.76
CA LYS A 103 -4.67 7.02 -10.98
C LYS A 103 -5.48 8.33 -10.88
N GLN A 104 -5.12 9.21 -9.94
CA GLN A 104 -5.76 10.53 -9.81
C GLN A 104 -5.47 11.44 -11.01
N LYS A 105 -4.25 11.44 -11.54
CA LYS A 105 -3.89 12.22 -12.75
C LYS A 105 -4.66 11.72 -13.97
N GLU A 106 -4.69 10.42 -14.19
CA GLU A 106 -5.43 9.80 -15.31
C GLU A 106 -6.94 10.08 -15.23
N ALA A 107 -7.53 9.99 -14.02
CA ALA A 107 -8.94 10.31 -13.82
C ALA A 107 -9.24 11.79 -14.09
N LYS A 108 -8.35 12.71 -13.69
CA LYS A 108 -8.50 14.15 -14.00
C LYS A 108 -8.38 14.42 -15.50
N GLN A 109 -7.43 13.79 -16.17
CA GLN A 109 -7.22 13.95 -17.60
C GLN A 109 -8.41 13.43 -18.41
N LYS A 110 -8.92 12.23 -18.11
CA LYS A 110 -10.14 11.68 -18.75
C LYS A 110 -11.36 12.58 -18.55
N LYS A 111 -11.52 13.19 -17.36
CA LYS A 111 -12.61 14.16 -17.11
C LYS A 111 -12.45 15.43 -17.94
N LEU A 112 -11.23 15.93 -18.12
CA LEU A 112 -10.96 17.11 -18.93
C LEU A 112 -11.19 16.84 -20.42
N GLU A 113 -10.69 15.71 -20.93
CA GLU A 113 -10.90 15.27 -22.32
C GLU A 113 -12.39 15.09 -22.63
N LYS A 114 -13.15 14.45 -21.73
CA LYS A 114 -14.59 14.32 -21.89
C LYS A 114 -15.30 15.67 -21.93
N LYS A 115 -14.94 16.61 -21.05
CA LYS A 115 -15.54 17.96 -21.04
C LYS A 115 -15.25 18.72 -22.34
N GLN A 116 -14.02 18.63 -22.86
CA GLN A 116 -13.64 19.26 -24.13
C GLN A 116 -14.38 18.62 -25.32
N LEU A 117 -14.56 17.30 -25.31
CA LEU A 117 -15.34 16.59 -26.33
C LEU A 117 -16.81 17.02 -26.29
N ASP A 118 -17.43 17.05 -25.11
CA ASP A 118 -18.82 17.48 -24.93
C ASP A 118 -19.04 18.93 -25.40
N GLU A 119 -18.11 19.83 -25.09
CA GLU A 119 -18.15 21.23 -25.55
C GLU A 119 -17.98 21.34 -27.09
N THR A 120 -17.12 20.52 -27.69
CA THR A 120 -16.89 20.50 -29.13
C THR A 120 -18.10 19.95 -29.88
N VAL A 121 -18.69 18.87 -29.39
CA VAL A 121 -19.93 18.27 -29.93
C VAL A 121 -21.08 19.27 -29.84
N LYS A 122 -21.23 19.98 -28.71
CA LYS A 122 -22.28 20.99 -28.54
C LYS A 122 -22.13 22.13 -29.55
N LYS A 123 -20.92 22.65 -29.74
CA LYS A 123 -20.65 23.70 -30.74
C LYS A 123 -20.96 23.23 -32.17
N ALA A 124 -20.55 22.02 -32.54
CA ALA A 124 -20.81 21.47 -33.86
C ALA A 124 -22.32 21.29 -34.15
N LEU A 125 -23.09 20.85 -33.15
CA LEU A 125 -24.55 20.74 -33.23
C LEU A 125 -25.22 22.12 -33.36
N ASP A 126 -24.77 23.10 -32.59
CA ASP A 126 -25.29 24.48 -32.65
C ASP A 126 -25.01 25.15 -34.02
N GLU A 127 -23.85 24.86 -34.63
CA GLU A 127 -23.49 25.33 -35.97
C GLU A 127 -24.30 24.64 -37.08
N ALA A 128 -24.50 23.31 -36.98
CA ALA A 128 -25.33 22.56 -37.92
C ALA A 128 -26.80 23.03 -37.88
N GLY A 129 -27.35 23.27 -36.68
CA GLY A 129 -28.71 23.78 -36.49
C GLY A 129 -28.92 25.25 -36.90
N LYS A 130 -27.84 26.03 -37.05
CA LYS A 130 -27.88 27.38 -37.62
C LYS A 130 -27.79 27.38 -39.15
N LYS A 131 -27.12 26.39 -39.73
CA LYS A 131 -27.01 26.22 -41.19
C LYS A 131 -28.38 25.82 -41.77
N ASN A 132 -28.99 24.74 -41.27
CA ASN A 132 -30.31 24.28 -41.73
C ASN A 132 -31.42 25.36 -41.70
N ARG A 133 -31.41 26.27 -40.71
CA ARG A 133 -32.40 27.36 -40.63
C ARG A 133 -32.21 28.49 -41.65
N LYS A 134 -30.98 28.72 -42.13
CA LYS A 134 -30.71 29.70 -43.19
C LYS A 134 -31.09 29.14 -44.57
N ASP A 135 -30.98 27.84 -44.74
CA ASP A 135 -31.22 27.14 -45.99
C ASP A 135 -32.73 27.11 -46.33
N GLU A 136 -33.59 26.96 -45.31
CA GLU A 136 -35.06 27.01 -45.46
C GLU A 136 -35.62 28.44 -45.67
N SER A 137 -34.89 29.47 -45.25
CA SER A 137 -35.33 30.88 -45.35
C SER A 137 -35.03 31.51 -46.72
N GLY A 138 -34.23 30.85 -47.56
CA GLY A 138 -33.77 31.36 -48.86
C GLY A 138 -34.56 30.87 -50.08
N SER A 139 -35.55 29.98 -49.90
CA SER A 139 -36.33 29.39 -51.02
C SER A 139 -37.74 29.98 -51.19
N ILE A 140 -38.05 31.12 -50.55
CA ILE A 140 -39.29 31.87 -50.81
C ILE A 140 -38.91 33.23 -51.42
N GLN A 141 -38.56 33.25 -52.70
CA GLN A 141 -38.70 34.42 -53.57
C GLN A 141 -39.13 33.94 -54.96
#